data_AF-A0A966Y893-F1
#
_entry.id   AF-A0A966Y893-F1
#
_cell.length_a   1.000
_cell.length_b   1.000
_cell.length_c   1.000
_cell.angle_alpha   90.00
_cell.angle_beta   90.00
_cell.angle_gamma   90.00
#
_symmetry.space_group_name_H-M   'P 1'
#
loop_
_entity.id
_entity.type
_entity.pdbx_description
1 polymer ?
#
loop_
_entity_poly.entity_id
_entity_poly.type
_entity_poly.pdbx_seq_one_letter_code
_entity_poly.pdbx_strand_id
1 'polypeptide(L)'
;NIEKSLNKDRFVITGAGTSTLAFITASHKGGEIKGFGLIWPNQNEEQFDRLVAHMRKSFETFSGTLDPSLSVGIHDPETEFGVAIRKPAFVKSAVFVSDQGHAMTDTSNLENCSALTIGGTYDAEIIARSETGAGLLSPKSEFNPISYAKLGNAVRKGDKTFLSSYPYGGRLGLASVTQATVMETTDLSGNAEKFRLDFLAEPGDLGGAVLDQSGNLTGILVSRDDTGRVLPDNVNFAVATDALVSMMQSAGLRLRIGKTDRLDDVALIASAQNILTPIECWID
;
A
#
# COMPACT_ATOMS: atom_id res chain seq x y z
N ASN A 1 -12.62 -27.28 15.19
CA ASN A 1 -12.50 -26.93 16.62
C ASN A 1 -11.17 -26.25 16.86
N ILE A 2 -11.15 -25.11 17.56
CA ILE A 2 -9.93 -24.35 17.86
C ILE A 2 -9.85 -24.19 19.37
N GLU A 3 -8.72 -24.58 19.96
CA GLU A 3 -8.39 -24.34 21.35
C GLU A 3 -7.30 -23.26 21.44
N LYS A 4 -7.46 -22.33 22.37
CA LYS A 4 -6.53 -21.23 22.59
C LYS A 4 -6.15 -21.21 24.06
N SER A 5 -4.86 -21.20 24.35
CA SER A 5 -4.34 -20.95 25.70
C SER A 5 -3.44 -19.71 25.66
N LEU A 6 -3.65 -18.81 26.64
CA LEU A 6 -2.90 -17.56 26.77
C LEU A 6 -2.41 -17.44 28.20
N ASN A 7 -1.09 -17.33 28.34
CA ASN A 7 -0.39 -16.99 29.57
C ASN A 7 0.22 -15.59 29.44
N LYS A 8 0.77 -15.07 30.53
CA LYS A 8 1.35 -13.71 30.61
C LYS A 8 2.42 -13.41 29.54
N ASP A 9 3.15 -14.43 29.11
CA ASP A 9 4.32 -14.33 28.23
C ASP A 9 4.30 -15.33 27.06
N ARG A 10 3.21 -16.09 26.88
CA ARG A 10 3.12 -17.13 25.85
C ARG A 10 1.68 -17.39 25.44
N PHE A 11 1.45 -17.65 24.15
CA PHE A 11 0.20 -18.22 23.67
C PHE A 11 0.44 -19.52 22.91
N VAL A 12 -0.58 -20.37 22.90
CA VAL A 12 -0.67 -21.56 22.04
C VAL A 12 -2.07 -21.60 21.42
N ILE A 13 -2.11 -21.78 20.10
CA ILE A 13 -3.33 -22.02 19.33
C ILE A 13 -3.21 -23.41 18.73
N THR A 14 -4.19 -24.26 18.99
CA THR A 14 -4.35 -25.56 18.33
C THR A 14 -5.69 -25.59 17.61
N GLY A 15 -5.74 -26.24 16.45
CA GLY A 15 -6.99 -26.32 15.70
C GLY A 15 -7.02 -27.49 14.74
N ALA A 16 -8.21 -28.08 14.60
CA ALA A 16 -8.51 -29.08 13.59
C ALA A 16 -9.65 -28.58 12.70
N GLY A 17 -9.38 -28.53 11.40
CA GLY A 17 -10.31 -28.20 10.32
C GLY A 17 -10.72 -29.44 9.52
N THR A 18 -11.46 -29.23 8.43
CA THR A 18 -11.95 -30.33 7.56
C THR A 18 -10.85 -31.02 6.76
N SER A 19 -9.73 -30.35 6.49
CA SER A 19 -8.57 -30.89 5.75
C SER A 19 -7.23 -30.67 6.44
N THR A 20 -7.19 -29.94 7.56
CA THR A 20 -5.93 -29.47 8.17
C THR A 20 -5.92 -29.56 9.69
N LEU A 21 -4.71 -29.68 10.22
CA LEU A 21 -4.34 -29.50 11.62
C LEU A 21 -3.43 -28.29 11.74
N ALA A 22 -3.56 -27.53 12.82
CA ALA A 22 -2.79 -26.33 13.09
C ALA A 22 -2.28 -26.32 14.53
N PHE A 23 -1.00 -25.98 14.70
CA PHE A 23 -0.36 -25.70 15.97
C PHE A 23 0.47 -24.43 15.82
N ILE A 24 0.18 -23.41 16.63
CA ILE A 24 0.90 -22.13 16.60
C ILE A 24 1.27 -21.76 18.03
N THR A 25 2.53 -21.44 18.27
CA THR A 25 2.99 -20.98 19.58
C THR A 25 3.92 -19.79 19.42
N ALA A 26 3.83 -18.82 20.32
CA ALA A 26 4.84 -17.78 20.46
C ALA A 26 4.97 -17.34 21.92
N SER A 27 6.16 -16.86 22.27
CA SER A 27 6.48 -16.30 23.58
C SER A 27 7.11 -14.92 23.47
N HIS A 28 6.80 -14.05 24.42
CA HIS A 28 7.40 -12.73 24.57
C HIS A 28 8.47 -12.78 25.66
N LYS A 29 9.74 -12.58 25.29
CA LYS A 29 10.87 -12.55 26.22
C LYS A 29 11.87 -11.49 25.78
N GLY A 30 12.27 -10.62 26.70
CA GLY A 30 13.29 -9.59 26.44
C GLY A 30 12.90 -8.54 25.39
N GLY A 31 11.61 -8.24 25.25
CA GLY A 31 11.11 -7.29 24.23
C GLY A 31 10.90 -7.91 22.84
N GLU A 32 11.23 -9.19 22.66
CA GLU A 32 11.07 -9.89 21.39
C GLU A 32 9.94 -10.93 21.47
N ILE A 33 9.18 -11.07 20.40
CA ILE A 33 8.20 -12.15 20.23
C ILE A 33 8.80 -13.18 19.28
N LYS A 34 8.92 -14.43 19.76
CA LYS A 34 9.48 -15.55 19.02
C LYS A 34 8.55 -16.74 19.08
N GLY A 35 8.40 -17.43 17.97
CA GLY A 35 7.48 -18.56 17.88
C GLY A 35 7.58 -19.29 16.55
N PHE A 36 6.70 -20.26 16.37
CA PHE A 36 6.53 -20.97 15.12
C PHE A 36 5.08 -21.45 14.97
N GLY A 37 4.70 -21.72 13.73
CA GLY A 37 3.45 -22.37 13.38
C GLY A 37 3.70 -23.59 12.51
N LEU A 38 2.89 -24.63 12.69
CA LEU A 38 2.82 -25.80 11.83
C LEU A 38 1.37 -25.97 11.38
N ILE A 39 1.15 -25.95 10.07
CA ILE A 39 -0.12 -26.28 9.43
C ILE A 39 0.11 -27.51 8.56
N TRP A 40 -0.69 -28.56 8.74
CA TRP A 40 -0.43 -29.87 8.16
C TRP A 40 -1.74 -30.54 7.69
N PRO A 41 -1.74 -31.38 6.63
CA PRO A 41 -2.92 -32.14 6.23
C PRO A 41 -3.43 -33.08 7.34
N ASN A 42 -4.73 -33.12 7.60
CA ASN A 42 -5.31 -33.94 8.68
C ASN A 42 -5.30 -35.46 8.44
N GLN A 43 -4.62 -35.92 7.39
CA GLN A 43 -4.55 -37.33 6.99
C GLN A 43 -3.69 -38.17 7.95
N ASN A 44 -2.80 -37.55 8.73
CA ASN A 44 -1.88 -38.24 9.67
C ASN A 44 -1.66 -37.44 10.96
N GLU A 45 -2.64 -37.45 11.86
CA GLU A 45 -2.61 -36.71 13.14
C GLU A 45 -1.48 -37.17 14.07
N GLU A 46 -1.20 -38.47 14.18
CA GLU A 46 -0.09 -38.97 15.02
C GLU A 46 1.28 -38.43 14.58
N GLN A 47 1.48 -38.26 13.25
CA GLN A 47 2.72 -37.72 12.71
C GLN A 47 2.82 -36.22 12.99
N PHE A 48 1.70 -35.50 12.87
CA PHE A 48 1.61 -34.09 13.24
C PHE A 48 1.98 -33.88 14.71
N ASP A 49 1.41 -34.66 15.63
CA ASP A 49 1.70 -34.55 17.07
C ASP A 49 3.17 -34.82 17.39
N ARG A 50 3.75 -35.86 16.77
CA ARG A 50 5.19 -36.17 16.93
C ARG A 50 6.04 -35.02 16.42
N LEU A 51 5.72 -34.47 15.25
CA LEU A 51 6.48 -33.37 14.67
C LEU A 51 6.39 -32.10 15.53
N VAL A 52 5.20 -31.75 16.01
CA VAL A 52 5.01 -30.64 16.96
C VAL A 52 5.86 -30.85 18.21
N ALA A 53 5.85 -32.05 18.80
CA ALA A 53 6.66 -32.35 19.97
C ALA A 53 8.17 -32.19 19.70
N HIS A 54 8.64 -32.65 18.55
CA HIS A 54 10.03 -32.47 18.13
C HIS A 54 10.38 -31.01 17.90
N MET A 55 9.57 -30.26 17.13
CA MET A 55 9.78 -28.84 16.86
C MET A 55 9.82 -28.04 18.16
N ARG A 56 8.90 -28.29 19.09
CA ARG A 56 8.91 -27.63 20.42
C ARG A 56 10.20 -27.90 21.19
N LYS A 57 10.72 -29.12 21.12
CA LYS A 57 11.95 -29.52 21.83
C LYS A 57 13.21 -28.94 21.19
N SER A 58 13.23 -28.79 19.87
CA SER A 58 14.38 -28.29 19.11
C SER A 58 14.30 -26.80 18.79
N PHE A 59 13.26 -26.09 19.22
CA PHE A 59 13.08 -24.68 18.93
C PHE A 59 14.06 -23.83 19.75
N GLU A 60 15.03 -23.26 19.06
CA GLU A 60 15.97 -22.29 19.61
C GLU A 60 15.76 -20.91 18.98
N THR A 61 16.03 -19.86 19.74
CA THR A 61 15.88 -18.47 19.30
C THR A 61 17.23 -17.78 19.26
N PHE A 62 17.49 -17.03 18.19
CA PHE A 62 18.58 -16.07 18.11
C PHE A 62 18.06 -14.64 18.34
N SER A 63 18.98 -13.75 18.73
CA SER A 63 18.70 -12.33 19.01
C SER A 63 18.28 -11.55 17.77
N GLY A 64 17.40 -10.58 17.95
CA GLY A 64 16.89 -9.69 16.91
C GLY A 64 15.64 -10.25 16.24
N THR A 65 14.69 -9.39 15.86
CA THR A 65 13.50 -9.79 15.10
C THR A 65 13.70 -9.53 13.61
N LEU A 66 12.88 -10.16 12.77
CA LEU A 66 12.74 -9.73 11.38
C LEU A 66 12.35 -8.25 11.40
N ASP A 67 13.06 -7.43 10.61
CA ASP A 67 12.64 -6.07 10.35
C ASP A 67 11.23 -6.14 9.71
N PRO A 68 10.22 -5.42 10.24
CA PRO A 68 8.88 -5.42 9.68
C PRO A 68 8.87 -5.10 8.17
N SER A 69 9.82 -4.28 7.70
CA SER A 69 10.00 -3.94 6.29
C SER A 69 10.44 -5.13 5.42
N LEU A 70 11.09 -6.15 6.00
CA LEU A 70 11.54 -7.37 5.31
C LEU A 70 10.44 -8.45 5.19
N SER A 71 9.31 -8.29 5.89
CA SER A 71 8.19 -9.24 5.82
C SER A 71 7.33 -9.09 4.55
N VAL A 72 7.67 -8.12 3.69
CA VAL A 72 7.00 -7.91 2.41
C VAL A 72 7.66 -8.84 1.40
N GLY A 73 7.06 -10.01 1.20
CA GLY A 73 7.56 -11.00 0.25
C GLY A 73 7.79 -10.35 -1.11
N ILE A 74 9.05 -10.30 -1.55
CA ILE A 74 9.39 -9.94 -2.92
C ILE A 74 8.72 -10.98 -3.81
N HIS A 75 7.56 -10.63 -4.36
CA HIS A 75 6.94 -11.42 -5.41
C HIS A 75 7.73 -11.12 -6.67
N ASP A 76 8.70 -11.97 -6.99
CA ASP A 76 9.17 -12.09 -8.36
C ASP A 76 8.23 -13.06 -9.09
N PRO A 77 7.26 -12.56 -9.90
CA PRO A 77 6.34 -13.42 -10.62
C PRO A 77 7.03 -14.29 -11.68
N GLU A 78 8.34 -14.14 -11.92
CA GLU A 78 9.08 -14.93 -12.92
C GLU A 78 9.58 -16.28 -12.42
N THR A 79 9.50 -16.58 -11.11
CA THR A 79 10.09 -17.81 -10.55
C THR A 79 9.18 -18.59 -9.60
N GLU A 80 7.99 -18.99 -10.06
CA GLU A 80 7.26 -20.12 -9.46
C GLU A 80 6.71 -21.12 -10.50
N PHE A 81 7.32 -22.31 -10.52
CA PHE A 81 6.70 -23.60 -10.87
C PHE A 81 5.92 -23.76 -12.18
N GLY A 82 6.29 -23.08 -13.28
CA GLY A 82 5.81 -23.46 -14.62
C GLY A 82 4.30 -23.34 -14.83
N VAL A 83 3.59 -22.63 -13.96
CA VAL A 83 2.20 -22.21 -14.13
C VAL A 83 2.25 -20.77 -14.63
N ALA A 84 1.56 -20.48 -15.73
CA ALA A 84 1.41 -19.10 -16.20
C ALA A 84 0.60 -18.31 -15.15
N ILE A 85 1.29 -17.60 -14.25
CA ILE A 85 0.65 -16.69 -13.32
C ILE A 85 0.02 -15.58 -14.16
N ARG A 86 -1.29 -15.39 -14.00
CA ARG A 86 -2.03 -14.30 -14.65
C ARG A 86 -1.33 -12.99 -14.28
N LYS A 87 -0.91 -12.21 -15.28
CA LYS A 87 -0.33 -10.88 -15.06
C LYS A 87 -1.41 -9.82 -15.23
N PRO A 88 -1.41 -8.77 -14.40
CA PRO A 88 -2.27 -7.62 -14.65
C PRO A 88 -1.84 -6.92 -15.94
N ALA A 89 -2.79 -6.28 -16.61
CA ALA A 89 -2.53 -5.50 -17.81
C ALA A 89 -1.60 -4.31 -17.52
N PHE A 90 -1.79 -3.68 -16.36
CA PHE A 90 -0.88 -2.69 -15.81
C PHE A 90 -1.07 -2.57 -14.29
N VAL A 91 -0.08 -1.96 -13.64
CA VAL A 91 -0.08 -1.68 -12.20
C VAL A 91 0.14 -0.18 -11.99
N LYS A 92 -0.58 0.39 -11.04
CA LYS A 92 -0.44 1.79 -10.59
C LYS A 92 -0.28 1.84 -9.08
N SER A 93 0.02 3.04 -8.57
CA SER A 93 0.04 3.31 -7.15
C SER A 93 -1.33 3.77 -6.66
N ALA A 94 -1.67 3.48 -5.42
CA ALA A 94 -2.79 4.07 -4.74
C ALA A 94 -2.48 4.35 -3.27
N VAL A 95 -3.17 5.33 -2.70
CA VAL A 95 -2.92 5.87 -1.37
C VAL A 95 -4.13 5.62 -0.49
N PHE A 96 -3.98 4.87 0.60
CA PHE A 96 -5.05 4.68 1.56
C PHE A 96 -5.44 6.01 2.20
N VAL A 97 -6.74 6.27 2.29
CA VAL A 97 -7.30 7.53 2.83
C VAL A 97 -8.32 7.32 3.95
N SER A 98 -8.56 6.06 4.33
CA SER A 98 -9.43 5.69 5.46
C SER A 98 -8.96 4.40 6.13
N ASP A 99 -9.46 4.14 7.34
CA ASP A 99 -9.29 2.87 8.07
C ASP A 99 -10.16 1.73 7.52
N GLN A 100 -11.04 2.01 6.55
CA GLN A 100 -11.88 1.02 5.87
C GLN A 100 -11.31 0.62 4.50
N GLY A 101 -10.07 1.01 4.19
CA GLY A 101 -9.40 0.57 2.98
C GLY A 101 -9.69 1.37 1.72
N HIS A 102 -10.48 2.45 1.79
CA HIS A 102 -10.63 3.38 0.66
C HIS A 102 -9.26 3.92 0.22
N ALA A 103 -9.01 3.95 -1.08
CA ALA A 103 -7.72 4.35 -1.65
C ALA A 103 -7.89 5.34 -2.80
N MET A 104 -7.05 6.37 -2.86
CA MET A 104 -7.00 7.30 -3.99
C MET A 104 -5.98 6.85 -5.03
N THR A 105 -6.28 7.04 -6.31
CA THR A 105 -5.39 6.69 -7.43
C THR A 105 -5.57 7.67 -8.60
N ASP A 106 -4.68 7.58 -9.57
CA ASP A 106 -4.89 8.06 -10.93
C ASP A 106 -5.94 7.20 -11.65
N THR A 107 -6.81 7.84 -12.44
CA THR A 107 -7.93 7.19 -13.14
C THR A 107 -7.72 6.83 -14.60
N SER A 108 -6.63 7.29 -15.23
CA SER A 108 -6.36 7.01 -16.64
C SER A 108 -6.35 5.51 -16.91
N ASN A 109 -6.97 5.09 -17.99
CA ASN A 109 -7.02 3.71 -18.46
C ASN A 109 -7.75 2.72 -17.52
N LEU A 110 -8.28 3.16 -16.37
CA LEU A 110 -8.98 2.27 -15.42
C LEU A 110 -10.33 1.81 -15.96
N GLU A 111 -10.94 2.56 -16.88
CA GLU A 111 -12.16 2.19 -17.59
C GLU A 111 -12.01 0.97 -18.50
N ASN A 112 -10.77 0.61 -18.85
CA ASN A 112 -10.47 -0.55 -19.70
C ASN A 112 -10.31 -1.84 -18.90
N CYS A 113 -10.36 -1.77 -17.57
CA CYS A 113 -10.18 -2.92 -16.69
C CYS A 113 -11.49 -3.69 -16.53
N SER A 114 -11.46 -5.01 -16.74
CA SER A 114 -12.59 -5.89 -16.40
C SER A 114 -12.69 -6.12 -14.89
N ALA A 115 -11.55 -6.07 -14.19
CA ALA A 115 -11.48 -6.04 -12.73
C ALA A 115 -10.33 -5.14 -12.24
N LEU A 116 -10.53 -4.55 -11.06
CA LEU A 116 -9.53 -3.77 -10.35
C LEU A 116 -9.29 -4.42 -8.99
N THR A 117 -8.03 -4.61 -8.62
CA THR A 117 -7.66 -5.07 -7.29
C THR A 117 -6.77 -4.07 -6.57
N ILE A 118 -6.83 -4.09 -5.24
CA ILE A 118 -5.92 -3.41 -4.32
C ILE A 118 -4.98 -4.48 -3.73
N GLY A 119 -3.68 -4.28 -3.88
CA GLY A 119 -2.66 -5.20 -3.34
C GLY A 119 -2.75 -6.62 -3.91
N GLY A 120 -3.25 -6.77 -5.13
CA GLY A 120 -3.44 -8.05 -5.84
C GLY A 120 -4.50 -8.97 -5.24
N THR A 121 -5.20 -8.54 -4.20
CA THR A 121 -6.02 -9.43 -3.36
C THR A 121 -7.46 -8.96 -3.23
N TYR A 122 -7.67 -7.65 -3.05
CA TYR A 122 -8.98 -7.11 -2.72
C TYR A 122 -9.61 -6.47 -3.96
N ASP A 123 -10.72 -7.04 -4.45
CA ASP A 123 -11.50 -6.40 -5.52
C ASP A 123 -11.95 -5.01 -5.09
N ALA A 124 -11.91 -4.07 -6.02
CA ALA A 124 -12.27 -2.68 -5.78
C ALA A 124 -13.15 -2.10 -6.89
N GLU A 125 -13.84 -1.02 -6.55
CA GLU A 125 -14.64 -0.23 -7.47
C GLU A 125 -14.36 1.26 -7.29
N ILE A 126 -14.52 2.03 -8.37
CA ILE A 126 -14.35 3.49 -8.33
C ILE A 126 -15.66 4.12 -7.87
N ILE A 127 -15.65 4.74 -6.69
CA ILE A 127 -16.84 5.34 -6.06
C ILE A 127 -16.92 6.86 -6.26
N ALA A 128 -15.81 7.51 -6.60
CA ALA A 128 -15.78 8.92 -6.96
C ALA A 128 -14.61 9.24 -7.90
N ARG A 129 -14.75 10.33 -8.65
CA ARG A 129 -13.72 10.88 -9.55
C ARG A 129 -13.65 12.39 -9.39
N SER A 130 -12.45 12.93 -9.55
CA SER A 130 -12.21 14.36 -9.74
C SER A 130 -12.14 14.67 -11.24
N GLU A 131 -12.50 15.89 -11.61
CA GLU A 131 -12.31 16.39 -12.99
C GLU A 131 -10.83 16.44 -13.40
N THR A 132 -9.93 16.45 -12.41
CA THR A 132 -8.48 16.48 -12.57
C THR A 132 -7.83 15.11 -12.75
N GLY A 133 -8.60 14.02 -12.79
CA GLY A 133 -8.09 12.68 -13.11
C GLY A 133 -7.69 11.82 -11.91
N ALA A 134 -7.84 12.28 -10.67
CA ALA A 134 -7.80 11.41 -9.49
C ALA A 134 -9.15 10.71 -9.27
N GLY A 135 -9.12 9.53 -8.65
CA GLY A 135 -10.29 8.71 -8.34
C GLY A 135 -10.18 8.08 -6.96
N LEU A 136 -11.34 7.74 -6.40
CA LEU A 136 -11.47 7.09 -5.10
C LEU A 136 -11.99 5.67 -5.29
N LEU A 137 -11.23 4.70 -4.77
CA LEU A 137 -11.54 3.29 -4.76
C LEU A 137 -12.18 2.88 -3.43
N SER A 138 -13.18 2.02 -3.50
CA SER A 138 -13.70 1.26 -2.37
C SER A 138 -13.36 -0.22 -2.54
N PRO A 139 -12.78 -0.89 -1.54
CA PRO A 139 -12.70 -2.35 -1.55
C PRO A 139 -14.11 -2.95 -1.44
N LYS A 140 -14.34 -4.09 -2.09
CA LYS A 140 -15.62 -4.83 -2.03
C LYS A 140 -15.75 -5.71 -0.79
N SER A 141 -14.66 -5.93 -0.07
CA SER A 141 -14.60 -6.69 1.19
C SER A 141 -13.91 -5.87 2.28
N GLU A 142 -14.16 -6.23 3.55
CA GLU A 142 -13.55 -5.54 4.68
C GLU A 142 -12.02 -5.65 4.63
N PHE A 143 -11.37 -4.49 4.65
CA PHE A 143 -9.92 -4.37 4.64
C PHE A 143 -9.50 -3.18 5.51
N ASN A 144 -8.52 -3.40 6.39
CA ASN A 144 -7.98 -2.37 7.26
C ASN A 144 -6.49 -2.18 6.95
N PRO A 145 -6.09 -1.05 6.35
CA PRO A 145 -4.70 -0.80 6.02
C PRO A 145 -3.86 -0.54 7.28
N ILE A 146 -2.55 -0.77 7.18
CA ILE A 146 -1.59 -0.49 8.28
C ILE A 146 -1.67 0.97 8.71
N SER A 147 -1.83 1.88 7.75
CA SER A 147 -2.02 3.31 7.97
C SER A 147 -2.77 3.91 6.77
N TYR A 148 -3.19 5.16 6.92
CA TYR A 148 -3.81 5.94 5.86
C TYR A 148 -3.38 7.41 5.94
N ALA A 149 -3.44 8.07 4.80
CA ALA A 149 -3.02 9.44 4.60
C ALA A 149 -3.80 10.42 5.47
N LYS A 150 -3.08 11.43 5.95
CA LYS A 150 -3.66 12.63 6.55
C LYS A 150 -3.45 13.81 5.61
N LEU A 151 -4.41 14.71 5.55
CA LEU A 151 -4.36 15.90 4.71
C LEU A 151 -3.30 16.88 5.23
N GLY A 152 -2.43 17.32 4.33
CA GLY A 152 -1.46 18.39 4.55
C GLY A 152 -1.99 19.75 4.11
N ASN A 153 -1.13 20.75 4.16
CA ASN A 153 -1.45 22.07 3.63
C ASN A 153 -1.23 22.12 2.11
N ALA A 154 -1.86 23.10 1.44
CA ALA A 154 -1.57 23.39 0.05
C ALA A 154 -0.09 23.72 -0.15
N VAL A 155 0.47 23.24 -1.26
CA VAL A 155 1.87 23.47 -1.63
C VAL A 155 2.11 24.91 -2.09
N ARG A 156 3.36 25.34 -2.00
CA ARG A 156 3.88 26.58 -2.57
C ARG A 156 4.97 26.27 -3.59
N LYS A 157 5.15 27.18 -4.54
CA LYS A 157 6.25 27.11 -5.50
C LYS A 157 7.59 27.07 -4.77
N GLY A 158 8.42 26.10 -5.15
CA GLY A 158 9.73 25.83 -4.54
C GLY A 158 9.68 24.92 -3.31
N ASP A 159 8.49 24.50 -2.84
CA ASP A 159 8.41 23.51 -1.77
C ASP A 159 9.05 22.19 -2.23
N LYS A 160 9.77 21.57 -1.28
CA LYS A 160 10.28 20.20 -1.42
C LYS A 160 9.22 19.23 -0.93
N THR A 161 8.89 18.27 -1.77
CA THR A 161 7.89 17.23 -1.52
C THR A 161 8.49 15.85 -1.73
N PHE A 162 7.79 14.84 -1.25
CA PHE A 162 8.20 13.44 -1.35
C PHE A 162 7.10 12.64 -2.00
N LEU A 163 7.38 12.12 -3.20
CA LEU A 163 6.50 11.18 -3.87
C LEU A 163 6.72 9.79 -3.28
N SER A 164 5.66 9.13 -2.85
CA SER A 164 5.69 7.71 -2.51
C SER A 164 4.80 6.91 -3.46
N SER A 165 5.38 5.86 -4.05
CA SER A 165 4.78 5.17 -5.19
C SER A 165 5.43 3.80 -5.48
N TYR A 166 4.86 3.06 -6.44
CA TYR A 166 5.35 1.78 -6.97
C TYR A 166 5.78 1.92 -8.43
N PRO A 167 6.92 2.59 -8.72
CA PRO A 167 7.37 2.88 -10.10
C PRO A 167 7.46 1.62 -10.98
N TYR A 168 7.83 0.49 -10.39
CA TYR A 168 8.00 -0.80 -11.07
C TYR A 168 6.91 -1.84 -10.72
N GLY A 169 5.70 -1.38 -10.38
CA GLY A 169 4.54 -2.27 -10.20
C GLY A 169 4.70 -3.31 -9.08
N GLY A 170 5.32 -2.93 -7.96
CA GLY A 170 5.47 -3.81 -6.78
C GLY A 170 6.73 -4.68 -6.76
N ARG A 171 7.55 -4.71 -7.83
CA ARG A 171 8.76 -5.56 -7.91
C ARG A 171 9.81 -5.32 -6.82
N LEU A 172 9.81 -4.13 -6.21
CA LEU A 172 10.74 -3.77 -5.14
C LEU A 172 10.21 -4.16 -3.74
N GLY A 173 9.07 -4.84 -3.65
CA GLY A 173 8.39 -5.22 -2.41
C GLY A 173 7.70 -4.04 -1.72
N LEU A 174 8.41 -2.91 -1.55
CA LEU A 174 7.91 -1.71 -0.88
C LEU A 174 7.75 -0.54 -1.85
N ALA A 175 6.94 0.43 -1.45
CA ALA A 175 6.86 1.71 -2.14
C ALA A 175 8.23 2.42 -2.09
N SER A 176 8.62 3.00 -3.22
CA SER A 176 9.76 3.90 -3.34
C SER A 176 9.39 5.28 -2.83
N VAL A 177 10.38 6.04 -2.37
CA VAL A 177 10.21 7.44 -1.98
C VAL A 177 11.19 8.30 -2.77
N THR A 178 10.66 9.20 -3.59
CA THR A 178 11.42 10.07 -4.49
C THR A 178 11.16 11.53 -4.12
N GLN A 179 12.21 12.32 -3.93
CA GLN A 179 12.05 13.75 -3.70
C GLN A 179 11.64 14.45 -5.00
N ALA A 180 10.65 15.34 -4.92
CA ALA A 180 10.17 16.16 -6.03
C ALA A 180 10.06 17.64 -5.61
N THR A 181 10.27 18.55 -6.56
CA THR A 181 10.14 20.00 -6.32
C THR A 181 8.87 20.53 -6.96
N VAL A 182 8.13 21.37 -6.22
CA VAL A 182 6.94 22.06 -6.75
C VAL A 182 7.40 23.22 -7.64
N MET A 183 7.14 23.10 -8.94
CA MET A 183 7.55 24.09 -9.92
C MET A 183 6.52 25.21 -10.12
N GLU A 184 5.25 24.87 -9.96
CA GLU A 184 4.14 25.83 -10.05
C GLU A 184 2.92 25.29 -9.30
N THR A 185 2.08 26.17 -8.76
CA THR A 185 0.85 25.81 -8.03
C THR A 185 -0.38 25.71 -8.93
N THR A 186 -0.18 25.74 -10.25
CA THR A 186 -1.21 25.54 -11.27
C THR A 186 -0.69 24.61 -12.36
N ASP A 187 -1.59 24.04 -13.16
CA ASP A 187 -1.21 23.40 -14.42
C ASP A 187 -0.83 24.41 -15.52
N LEU A 188 -0.63 23.91 -16.75
CA LEU A 188 -0.28 24.72 -17.92
C LEU A 188 -1.44 25.58 -18.47
N SER A 189 -2.67 25.34 -18.04
CA SER A 189 -3.86 26.12 -18.37
C SER A 189 -4.18 27.19 -17.32
N GLY A 190 -3.53 27.13 -16.15
CA GLY A 190 -3.79 28.00 -15.01
C GLY A 190 -4.81 27.40 -14.01
N ASN A 191 -5.18 26.13 -14.15
CA ASN A 191 -6.05 25.45 -13.19
C ASN A 191 -5.28 25.19 -11.88
N ALA A 192 -5.80 25.69 -10.75
CA ALA A 192 -5.23 25.52 -9.42
C ALA A 192 -5.60 24.19 -8.74
N GLU A 193 -6.49 23.39 -9.33
CA GLU A 193 -6.81 22.03 -8.87
C GLU A 193 -5.70 21.02 -9.17
N LYS A 194 -4.69 21.43 -9.94
CA LYS A 194 -3.45 20.67 -10.17
C LYS A 194 -2.25 21.57 -9.89
N PHE A 195 -1.16 20.97 -9.45
CA PHE A 195 0.14 21.64 -9.35
C PHE A 195 1.21 20.83 -10.09
N ARG A 196 2.31 21.49 -10.44
CA ARG A 196 3.34 20.94 -11.32
C ARG A 196 4.59 20.57 -10.53
N LEU A 197 5.12 19.39 -10.83
CA LEU A 197 6.28 18.79 -10.19
C LEU A 197 7.42 18.59 -11.18
N ASP A 198 8.65 18.61 -10.65
CA ASP A 198 9.89 18.28 -11.38
C ASP A 198 10.52 17.01 -10.80
N PHE A 199 10.39 15.91 -11.54
CA PHE A 199 11.05 14.61 -11.33
C PHE A 199 10.78 13.67 -12.51
N LEU A 200 11.54 12.59 -12.68
CA LEU A 200 11.25 11.57 -13.69
C LEU A 200 10.23 10.56 -13.15
N ALA A 201 9.04 10.52 -13.75
CA ALA A 201 7.97 9.60 -13.36
C ALA A 201 7.94 8.37 -14.26
N GLU A 202 7.71 7.21 -13.66
CA GLU A 202 7.38 5.96 -14.34
C GLU A 202 5.85 5.75 -14.40
N PRO A 203 5.34 4.92 -15.33
CA PRO A 203 3.91 4.62 -15.39
C PRO A 203 3.31 4.10 -14.07
N GLY A 204 4.10 3.33 -13.30
CA GLY A 204 3.68 2.80 -11.99
C GLY A 204 3.60 3.88 -10.89
N ASP A 205 4.20 5.06 -11.10
CA ASP A 205 4.11 6.15 -10.14
C ASP A 205 2.73 6.81 -10.09
N LEU A 206 1.96 6.70 -11.18
CA LEU A 206 0.64 7.29 -11.28
C LEU A 206 -0.25 6.79 -10.14
N GLY A 207 -0.91 7.73 -9.47
CA GLY A 207 -1.68 7.51 -8.25
C GLY A 207 -0.87 7.56 -6.94
N GLY A 208 0.44 7.79 -7.00
CA GLY A 208 1.31 7.92 -5.83
C GLY A 208 1.01 9.16 -4.98
N ALA A 209 1.35 9.08 -3.68
CA ALA A 209 1.16 10.19 -2.73
C ALA A 209 2.28 11.21 -2.89
N VAL A 210 1.91 12.48 -3.04
CA VAL A 210 2.84 13.61 -2.85
C VAL A 210 2.70 14.09 -1.41
N LEU A 211 3.79 14.04 -0.65
CA LEU A 211 3.82 14.31 0.78
C LEU A 211 4.67 15.54 1.12
N ASP A 212 4.28 16.26 2.17
CA ASP A 212 5.13 17.26 2.83
C ASP A 212 6.15 16.61 3.78
N GLN A 213 7.07 17.41 4.34
CA GLN A 213 8.08 16.93 5.31
C GLN A 213 7.49 16.41 6.64
N SER A 214 6.19 16.60 6.88
CA SER A 214 5.48 16.05 8.04
C SER A 214 4.81 14.71 7.70
N GLY A 215 4.95 14.22 6.46
CA GLY A 215 4.34 12.98 5.98
C GLY A 215 2.85 13.12 5.64
N ASN A 216 2.33 14.35 5.49
CA ASN A 216 0.94 14.58 5.13
C ASN A 216 0.75 14.72 3.62
N LEU A 217 -0.39 14.26 3.12
CA LEU A 217 -0.78 14.28 1.72
C LEU A 217 -1.05 15.70 1.24
N THR A 218 -0.27 16.14 0.27
CA THR A 218 -0.42 17.42 -0.42
C THR A 218 -0.92 17.25 -1.86
N GLY A 219 -0.92 16.02 -2.39
CA GLY A 219 -1.54 15.72 -3.68
C GLY A 219 -1.41 14.26 -4.10
N ILE A 220 -2.07 13.91 -5.20
CA ILE A 220 -1.98 12.60 -5.86
C ILE A 220 -1.41 12.78 -7.26
N LEU A 221 -0.35 12.04 -7.59
CA LEU A 221 0.25 12.08 -8.92
C LEU A 221 -0.74 11.55 -9.96
N VAL A 222 -0.93 12.30 -11.06
CA VAL A 222 -1.84 11.90 -12.16
C VAL A 222 -1.19 12.06 -13.52
N SER A 223 -1.77 11.37 -14.50
CA SER A 223 -1.35 11.36 -15.89
C SER A 223 -1.42 12.77 -16.45
N ARG A 224 -0.50 13.05 -17.37
CA ARG A 224 -0.49 14.31 -18.12
C ARG A 224 -1.76 14.39 -18.96
N ASP A 225 -2.34 15.59 -19.02
CA ASP A 225 -3.44 15.84 -19.94
C ASP A 225 -2.96 15.69 -21.38
N ASP A 226 -3.72 14.97 -22.20
CA ASP A 226 -3.42 14.84 -23.63
C ASP A 226 -3.81 16.14 -24.36
N THR A 227 -2.89 17.10 -24.27
CA THR A 227 -3.03 18.41 -24.93
C THR A 227 -2.39 18.43 -26.32
N GLY A 228 -1.92 17.27 -26.83
CA GLY A 228 -1.10 17.16 -28.04
C GLY A 228 0.27 17.84 -27.95
N ARG A 229 0.65 18.35 -26.77
CA ARG A 229 1.94 19.00 -26.52
C ARG A 229 2.96 17.97 -26.04
N VAL A 230 4.14 17.98 -26.63
CA VAL A 230 5.29 17.24 -26.12
C VAL A 230 5.91 18.05 -24.97
N LEU A 231 5.81 17.52 -23.76
CA LEU A 231 6.44 18.09 -22.57
C LEU A 231 7.75 17.35 -22.27
N PRO A 232 8.74 18.02 -21.64
CA PRO A 232 9.90 17.31 -21.07
C PRO A 232 9.46 16.20 -20.10
N ASP A 233 10.21 15.11 -20.07
CA ASP A 233 9.86 13.91 -19.29
C ASP A 233 9.83 14.14 -17.78
N ASN A 234 10.47 15.20 -17.29
CA ASN A 234 10.45 15.57 -15.89
C ASN A 234 9.26 16.44 -15.46
N VAL A 235 8.40 16.85 -16.40
CA VAL A 235 7.21 17.68 -16.10
C VAL A 235 6.02 16.79 -15.76
N ASN A 236 5.64 16.79 -14.48
CA ASN A 236 4.51 15.99 -14.00
C ASN A 236 3.48 16.85 -13.25
N PHE A 237 2.30 16.28 -13.04
CA PHE A 237 1.17 16.97 -12.41
C PHE A 237 0.59 16.13 -11.27
N ALA A 238 0.20 16.81 -10.21
CA ALA A 238 -0.52 16.19 -9.11
C ALA A 238 -1.80 16.97 -8.82
N VAL A 239 -2.86 16.24 -8.46
CA VAL A 239 -4.13 16.82 -8.03
C VAL A 239 -3.94 17.45 -6.65
N ALA A 240 -4.36 18.70 -6.51
CA ALA A 240 -4.23 19.48 -5.28
C ALA A 240 -5.23 19.02 -4.20
N THR A 241 -4.90 19.30 -2.94
CA THR A 241 -5.68 18.90 -1.76
C THR A 241 -7.16 19.29 -1.84
N ASP A 242 -7.49 20.45 -2.37
CA ASP A 242 -8.86 20.96 -2.39
C ASP A 242 -9.76 20.11 -3.31
N ALA A 243 -9.26 19.70 -4.48
CA ALA A 243 -9.94 18.80 -5.39
C ALA A 243 -10.10 17.39 -4.79
N LEU A 244 -9.08 16.89 -4.07
CA LEU A 244 -9.15 15.61 -3.37
C LEU A 244 -10.18 15.63 -2.23
N VAL A 245 -10.25 16.73 -1.48
CA VAL A 245 -11.24 16.92 -0.41
C VAL A 245 -12.65 16.96 -0.99
N SER A 246 -12.86 17.69 -2.09
CA SER A 246 -14.15 17.74 -2.79
C SER A 246 -14.59 16.34 -3.27
N MET A 247 -13.68 15.59 -3.89
CA MET A 247 -13.92 14.20 -4.32
C MET A 247 -14.29 13.27 -3.16
N MET A 248 -13.62 13.40 -1.99
CA MET A 248 -13.97 12.61 -0.80
C MET A 248 -15.35 12.96 -0.27
N GLN A 249 -15.68 14.26 -0.24
CA GLN A 249 -16.96 14.75 0.26
C GLN A 249 -18.13 14.30 -0.62
N SER A 250 -17.96 14.22 -1.93
CA SER A 250 -19.00 13.71 -2.84
C SER A 250 -19.34 12.24 -2.59
N ALA A 251 -18.38 11.46 -2.07
CA ALA A 251 -18.58 10.09 -1.59
C ALA A 251 -19.04 9.99 -0.12
N GLY A 252 -19.29 11.12 0.57
CA GLY A 252 -19.68 11.15 1.98
C GLY A 252 -18.53 10.89 2.96
N LEU A 253 -17.28 10.90 2.50
CA LEU A 253 -16.08 10.64 3.29
C LEU A 253 -15.32 11.94 3.60
N ARG A 254 -14.41 11.89 4.57
CA ARG A 254 -13.59 13.05 4.97
C ARG A 254 -12.15 12.64 5.23
N LEU A 255 -11.21 13.44 4.75
CA LEU A 255 -9.80 13.30 5.09
C LEU A 255 -9.51 13.88 6.47
N ARG A 256 -8.71 13.17 7.27
CA ARG A 256 -8.26 13.66 8.57
C ARG A 256 -7.10 14.64 8.37
N ILE A 257 -7.13 15.78 9.05
CA ILE A 257 -6.05 16.76 9.00
C ILE A 257 -4.82 16.23 9.77
N GLY A 258 -3.66 16.38 9.16
CA GLY A 258 -2.37 16.00 9.71
C GLY A 258 -1.80 17.00 10.72
N LYS A 259 -0.82 16.55 11.50
CA LYS A 259 0.02 17.46 12.29
C LYS A 259 1.16 17.97 11.41
N THR A 260 1.62 19.19 11.64
CA THR A 260 2.68 19.82 10.85
C THR A 260 4.07 19.67 11.48
N ASP A 261 4.22 18.71 12.40
CA ASP A 261 5.50 18.44 13.04
C ASP A 261 6.43 17.76 12.04
N ARG A 262 7.63 18.33 11.86
CA ARG A 262 8.61 17.82 10.90
C ARG A 262 9.07 16.41 11.29
N LEU A 263 8.98 15.47 10.35
CA LEU A 263 9.54 14.14 10.51
C LEU A 263 11.02 14.13 10.13
N ASP A 264 11.81 13.29 10.80
CA ASP A 264 13.11 12.87 10.28
C ASP A 264 12.92 11.95 9.06
N ASP A 265 13.99 11.75 8.30
CA ASP A 265 13.92 11.07 7.00
C ASP A 265 13.49 9.60 7.14
N VAL A 266 13.90 8.92 8.23
CA VAL A 266 13.54 7.52 8.47
C VAL A 266 12.05 7.41 8.79
N ALA A 267 11.54 8.29 9.66
CA ALA A 267 10.13 8.35 10.01
C ALA A 267 9.26 8.76 8.82
N LEU A 268 9.74 9.67 7.97
CA LEU A 268 9.06 10.09 6.75
C LEU A 268 8.92 8.94 5.76
N ILE A 269 10.02 8.22 5.48
CA ILE A 269 10.01 7.08 4.55
C ILE A 269 9.07 5.99 5.06
N ALA A 270 9.16 5.64 6.34
CA ALA A 270 8.28 4.63 6.94
C ALA A 270 6.80 5.05 6.89
N SER A 271 6.49 6.32 7.22
CA SER A 271 5.13 6.85 7.14
C SER A 271 4.59 6.83 5.71
N ALA A 272 5.43 7.18 4.73
CA ALA A 272 5.08 7.20 3.32
C ALA A 272 4.80 5.78 2.80
N GLN A 273 5.65 4.81 3.11
CA GLN A 273 5.46 3.42 2.67
C GLN A 273 4.19 2.79 3.25
N ASN A 274 3.85 3.08 4.51
CA ASN A 274 2.73 2.46 5.22
C ASN A 274 1.34 2.88 4.75
N ILE A 275 1.24 3.94 3.93
CA ILE A 275 -0.05 4.44 3.39
C ILE A 275 -0.23 4.10 1.91
N LEU A 276 0.76 3.47 1.27
CA LEU A 276 0.78 3.16 -0.15
C LEU A 276 0.42 1.70 -0.41
N THR A 277 -0.21 1.45 -1.55
CA THR A 277 -0.51 0.10 -2.07
C THR A 277 -0.42 0.11 -3.59
N PRO A 278 -0.04 -0.99 -4.26
CA PRO A 278 -0.30 -1.12 -5.68
C PRO A 278 -1.79 -1.34 -5.93
N ILE A 279 -2.25 -0.95 -7.11
CA ILE A 279 -3.51 -1.39 -7.70
C ILE A 279 -3.23 -2.05 -9.03
N GLU A 280 -4.00 -3.08 -9.34
CA GLU A 280 -3.81 -3.87 -10.54
C GLU A 280 -5.06 -3.84 -11.41
N CYS A 281 -4.85 -3.55 -12.69
CA CYS A 281 -5.86 -3.66 -13.71
C CYS A 281 -5.80 -5.03 -14.35
N TRP A 282 -6.93 -5.74 -14.34
CA TRP A 282 -7.07 -7.01 -15.02
C TRP A 282 -7.91 -6.82 -16.27
N ILE A 283 -7.47 -7.44 -17.36
CA ILE A 283 -8.22 -7.58 -18.60
C ILE A 283 -8.38 -9.10 -18.79
N ASP A 284 -9.57 -9.51 -19.22
CA ASP A 284 -9.87 -10.90 -19.58
C ASP A 284 -9.47 -11.21 -21.04
#